data_AF-A0A3C0Q3G4-F1
#
_entry.id   AF-A0A3C0Q3G4-F1
#
_cell.length_a   1.000
_cell.length_b   1.000
_cell.length_c   1.000
_cell.angle_alpha   90.00
_cell.angle_beta   90.00
_cell.angle_gamma   90.00
#
_symmetry.space_group_name_H-M   'P 1'
#
loop_
_entity.id
_entity.type
_entity.pdbx_description
1 polymer ?
#
loop_
_entity_poly.entity_id
_entity_poly.type
_entity_poly.pdbx_seq_one_letter_code
_entity_poly.pdbx_strand_id
1 'polypeptide(L)'
;MTMAPASSPVEKMAFESALAELETIVKDLESGKVSLEESIAAYERGMALKSHCEAKLRDAQMKIEKIVIGANGTITSEKFEDK
;
A
#
# COMPACT_ATOMS: atom_id res chain seq x y z
N MET A 1 -24.42 -7.90 -17.65
CA MET A 1 -24.02 -8.16 -16.26
C MET A 1 -22.56 -8.60 -16.28
N THR A 2 -21.64 -7.65 -16.37
CA THR A 2 -20.20 -7.94 -16.38
C THR A 2 -19.70 -8.00 -14.95
N MET A 3 -19.23 -9.19 -14.56
CA MET A 3 -18.58 -9.45 -13.29
C MET A 3 -17.30 -8.61 -13.20
N ALA A 4 -17.16 -7.83 -12.13
CA ALA A 4 -15.89 -7.24 -11.75
C ALA A 4 -14.84 -8.36 -11.60
N PRO A 5 -13.60 -8.19 -12.10
CA PRO A 5 -12.60 -9.23 -11.99
C PRO A 5 -12.33 -9.51 -10.51
N ALA A 6 -12.33 -10.79 -10.16
CA ALA A 6 -11.85 -11.30 -8.88
C ALA A 6 -10.38 -10.91 -8.75
N SER A 7 -10.16 -9.72 -8.23
CA SER A 7 -8.86 -9.11 -8.08
C SER A 7 -8.19 -9.73 -6.86
N SER A 8 -6.92 -10.11 -7.01
CA SER A 8 -6.13 -10.73 -5.96
C SER A 8 -6.24 -9.96 -4.63
N PRO A 9 -6.29 -10.66 -3.48
CA PRO A 9 -6.31 -10.00 -2.17
C PRO A 9 -5.13 -9.03 -2.05
N VAL A 10 -5.43 -7.75 -1.77
CA VAL A 10 -4.45 -6.66 -1.72
C VAL A 10 -3.27 -7.00 -0.79
N GLU A 11 -3.57 -7.61 0.35
CA GLU A 11 -2.63 -8.06 1.38
C GLU A 11 -1.51 -8.98 0.85
N LYS A 12 -1.78 -9.71 -0.24
CA LYS A 12 -0.83 -10.66 -0.84
C LYS A 12 -0.05 -10.08 -2.02
N MET A 13 -0.33 -8.84 -2.42
CA MET A 13 0.31 -8.24 -3.58
C MET A 13 1.76 -7.83 -3.29
N ALA A 14 2.61 -7.89 -4.31
CA ALA A 14 3.91 -7.20 -4.30
C ALA A 14 3.71 -5.68 -4.33
N PHE A 15 4.71 -4.92 -3.87
CA PHE A 15 4.63 -3.44 -3.86
C PHE A 15 4.39 -2.90 -5.27
N GLU A 16 5.22 -3.29 -6.24
CA GLU A 16 5.13 -2.81 -7.63
C GLU A 16 3.77 -3.11 -8.26
N SER A 17 3.22 -4.31 -8.01
CA SER A 17 1.91 -4.68 -8.52
C SER A 17 0.78 -3.86 -7.89
N ALA A 18 0.86 -3.61 -6.59
CA ALA A 18 -0.14 -2.79 -5.89
C ALA A 18 -0.09 -1.32 -6.34
N LEU A 19 1.11 -0.80 -6.56
CA LEU A 19 1.32 0.55 -7.06
C LEU A 19 0.79 0.71 -8.49
N ALA A 20 1.13 -0.20 -9.40
CA ALA A 20 0.65 -0.16 -10.79
C ALA A 20 -0.88 -0.25 -10.89
N GLU A 21 -1.51 -1.05 -10.03
CA GLU A 21 -2.96 -1.13 -9.97
C GLU A 21 -3.58 0.16 -9.42
N LEU A 22 -2.98 0.75 -8.38
CA LEU A 22 -3.42 2.04 -7.83
C LEU A 22 -3.35 3.16 -8.88
N GLU A 23 -2.27 3.23 -9.66
CA GLU A 23 -2.11 4.19 -10.75
C GLU A 23 -3.19 4.02 -11.83
N THR A 24 -3.53 2.76 -12.15
CA THR A 24 -4.61 2.46 -13.10
C THR A 24 -5.95 2.96 -12.58
N ILE A 25 -6.26 2.69 -11.31
CA ILE A 25 -7.49 3.16 -10.65
C ILE A 25 -7.58 4.69 -10.67
N VAL A 26 -6.49 5.39 -10.33
CA VAL A 26 -6.46 6.86 -10.35
C VAL A 26 -6.76 7.38 -11.75
N LYS A 27 -6.11 6.80 -12.77
CA LYS A 27 -6.33 7.18 -14.17
C LYS A 27 -7.77 6.95 -14.62
N ASP A 28 -8.38 5.85 -14.20
CA ASP A 28 -9.77 5.53 -14.55
C ASP A 28 -10.75 6.52 -13.88
N LEU A 29 -10.53 6.85 -12.61
CA LEU A 29 -11.30 7.85 -11.88
C LEU A 29 -11.17 9.26 -12.51
N GLU A 30 -9.95 9.67 -12.87
CA GLU A 30 -9.68 10.95 -13.53
C GLU A 30 -10.30 11.05 -14.93
N SER A 31 -10.50 9.91 -15.60
CA SER A 31 -11.10 9.89 -16.93
C SER A 31 -12.58 10.30 -16.92
N GLY A 32 -13.26 10.18 -15.77
CA GLY A 32 -14.70 10.46 -15.62
C GLY A 32 -15.62 9.53 -16.42
N LYS A 33 -15.10 8.42 -16.96
CA LYS A 33 -15.85 7.47 -17.80
C LYS A 33 -16.47 6.31 -17.01
N VAL A 34 -16.15 6.18 -15.73
CA VAL A 34 -16.69 5.17 -14.82
C VAL A 34 -18.02 5.64 -14.23
N SER A 35 -18.95 4.71 -14.07
CA SER A 35 -20.20 4.96 -13.37
C SER A 35 -19.96 5.31 -11.89
N LEU A 36 -20.98 5.85 -11.21
CA LEU A 36 -20.88 6.18 -9.79
C LEU A 36 -20.55 4.96 -8.92
N GLU A 37 -21.19 3.83 -9.19
CA GLU A 37 -20.98 2.57 -8.47
C GLU A 37 -19.55 2.04 -8.67
N GLU A 38 -19.06 2.07 -9.91
CA GLU A 38 -17.67 1.71 -10.23
C GLU A 38 -16.68 2.68 -9.60
N SER A 39 -17.00 3.97 -9.53
CA SER A 39 -16.14 4.99 -8.91
C SER A 39 -15.99 4.75 -7.41
N ILE A 40 -17.07 4.37 -6.72
CA ILE A 40 -17.03 4.01 -5.29
C ILE A 40 -16.16 2.76 -5.08
N ALA A 41 -16.38 1.71 -5.87
CA ALA A 41 -15.59 0.48 -5.75
C ALA A 41 -14.10 0.71 -6.07
N ALA A 42 -13.80 1.49 -7.10
CA ALA A 42 -12.45 1.88 -7.47
C ALA A 42 -11.78 2.70 -6.35
N TYR A 43 -12.50 3.62 -5.72
CA TYR A 43 -12.00 4.38 -4.58
C TYR A 43 -11.67 3.50 -3.37
N GLU A 44 -12.59 2.62 -2.96
CA GLU A 44 -12.36 1.68 -1.85
C GLU A 44 -11.14 0.79 -2.09
N ARG A 45 -11.03 0.27 -3.32
CA ARG A 45 -9.87 -0.53 -3.73
C ARG A 45 -8.58 0.30 -3.73
N GLY A 46 -8.62 1.53 -4.24
CA GLY A 46 -7.49 2.45 -4.21
C GLY A 46 -7.01 2.75 -2.79
N MET A 47 -7.93 2.94 -1.84
CA MET A 47 -7.62 3.14 -0.43
C MET A 47 -6.93 1.91 0.19
N ALA A 48 -7.40 0.70 -0.12
CA ALA A 48 -6.76 -0.52 0.32
C ALA A 48 -5.34 -0.67 -0.24
N LEU A 49 -5.15 -0.41 -1.54
CA LEU A 49 -3.84 -0.46 -2.20
C LEU A 49 -2.87 0.56 -1.61
N LYS A 50 -3.32 1.81 -1.38
CA LYS A 50 -2.52 2.85 -0.73
C LYS A 50 -2.04 2.41 0.65
N SER A 51 -2.95 1.90 1.49
CA SER A 51 -2.60 1.43 2.84
C SER A 51 -1.57 0.30 2.80
N HIS A 52 -1.71 -0.64 1.87
CA HIS A 52 -0.77 -1.73 1.67
C HIS A 52 0.62 -1.26 1.21
N CYS A 53 0.67 -0.33 0.27
CA CYS A 53 1.93 0.28 -0.17
C CYS A 53 2.65 0.99 0.98
N GLU A 54 1.93 1.79 1.78
CA GLU A 54 2.48 2.43 2.98
C GLU A 54 3.02 1.42 4.00
N ALA A 55 2.29 0.33 4.24
CA ALA A 55 2.73 -0.73 5.14
C ALA A 55 4.05 -1.36 4.67
N LYS A 56 4.17 -1.69 3.37
CA LYS A 56 5.41 -2.24 2.82
C LYS A 56 6.60 -1.28 2.90
N LEU A 57 6.37 0.01 2.67
CA LEU A 57 7.41 1.03 2.80
C LEU A 57 7.89 1.16 4.25
N ARG A 58 6.95 1.17 5.22
CA ARG A 58 7.30 1.15 6.65
C ARG A 58 8.12 -0.09 7.02
N ASP A 59 7.72 -1.27 6.55
CA ASP A 59 8.45 -2.51 6.79
C ASP A 59 9.87 -2.48 6.19
N ALA A 60 10.03 -1.92 5.00
CA ALA A 60 11.34 -1.75 4.36
C ALA A 60 12.22 -0.79 5.16
N GLN A 61 11.67 0.34 5.59
CA GLN A 61 12.38 1.33 6.41
C GLN A 61 12.86 0.72 7.74
N MET A 62 11.98 0.03 8.49
CA MET A 62 12.35 -0.63 9.74
C MET A 62 13.47 -1.66 9.56
N LYS A 63 13.51 -2.36 8.42
CA LYS A 63 14.59 -3.31 8.12
C LYS A 63 15.92 -2.60 7.90
N ILE A 64 15.91 -1.48 7.17
CA ILE A 64 17.11 -0.67 6.92
C ILE A 64 17.65 -0.10 8.23
N GLU A 65 16.80 0.49 9.06
CA GLU A 65 17.18 1.07 10.36
C GLU A 65 17.86 0.04 11.27
N LYS A 66 17.32 -1.19 11.34
CA LYS A 66 17.94 -2.29 12.09
C LYS A 66 19.35 -2.66 11.58
N ILE A 67 19.58 -2.64 10.27
CA ILE A 67 20.90 -2.93 9.68
C ILE A 67 21.90 -1.83 10.05
N VAL A 68 21.49 -0.56 10.01
CA VAL A 68 22.36 0.59 10.35
C VAL A 68 22.77 0.56 11.83
N ILE A 69 21.84 0.22 12.73
CA ILE A 69 22.13 0.03 14.16
C ILE A 69 23.16 -1.10 14.36
N GLY A 70 23.09 -2.16 13.57
CA GLY A 70 24.04 -3.28 13.64
C GLY A 70 25.44 -2.98 13.07
N ALA A 71 25.56 -2.07 12.09
CA ALA A 71 26.84 -1.76 11.43
C ALA A 71 27.69 -0.71 12.18
N ASN A 72 27.06 0.18 12.96
CA ASN A 72 27.75 1.21 13.74
C ASN A 72 27.87 0.88 15.25
N GLY A 73 27.40 -0.29 15.69
CA GLY A 73 27.78 -0.87 16.98
C GLY A 73 27.21 -0.24 18.25
N THR A 74 26.23 0.67 18.17
CA THR A 74 25.59 1.25 19.36
C THR A 74 24.09 0.96 19.38
N ILE A 75 23.68 0.08 20.29
CA ILE A 75 22.28 -0.16 20.65
C ILE A 75 21.96 0.75 21.84
N THR A 76 21.22 1.83 21.62
CA THR A 76 20.42 2.46 22.68
C THR A 76 19.00 1.94 22.57
N SER A 77 18.65 0.99 23.44
CA SER A 77 17.26 0.70 23.74
C SER A 77 16.77 1.75 24.74
N GLU A 78 16.07 2.77 24.27
CA GLU A 78 15.05 3.39 25.11
C GLU A 78 13.70 2.89 24.59
N LYS A 79 13.19 1.92 25.36
CA LYS A 79 11.79 1.53 25.46
C LYS A 79 10.89 2.65 24.89
N PHE A 80 10.19 2.35 23.81
CA PHE A 80 9.05 3.18 23.39
C PHE A 80 8.06 3.18 24.55
N GLU A 81 8.01 4.26 25.34
CA GLU A 81 6.86 4.54 26.19
C GLU A 81 5.77 5.09 25.27
N ASP A 82 4.73 4.26 25.09
CA ASP A 82 3.42 4.69 24.61
C ASP A 82 2.92 5.85 25.51
N LYS A 83 2.61 6.98 24.89
CA LYS A 83 1.74 8.00 25.48
C LYS A 83 0.74 8.51 24.45
#